data_AF-A0A7S4NGZ7-F1
#
_entry.id   AF-A0A7S4NGZ7-F1
#
_cell.length_a   1.000
_cell.length_b   1.000
_cell.length_c   1.000
_cell.angle_alpha   90.00
_cell.angle_beta   90.00
_cell.angle_gamma   90.00
#
_symmetry.space_group_name_H-M   'P 1'
#
loop_
_entity.id
_entity.type
_entity.pdbx_description
1 polymer ?
#
loop_
_entity_poly.entity_id
_entity_poly.type
_entity_poly.pdbx_seq_one_letter_code
_entity_poly.pdbx_strand_id
1 'polypeptide(L)'
;ASGVQPLKPFGSWAKKGQMEAAAAKASAAPVAALQLAVQPGDGGPMEDWLNLELLQKEGTPLICLNGALDKVTSGYYSNFLNPKLAQCASRFYTRFEPAYFCKPVGSGRGWLFRVYPEPWQLYRQTRTALDLVETYDERPALAACTERLKLP
;
A
#
# COMPACT_ATOMS: atom_id res chain seq x y z
N ALA A 1 -21.19 -13.58 3.78
CA ALA A 1 -21.55 -13.47 2.35
C ALA A 1 -20.50 -14.20 1.51
N SER A 2 -20.94 -15.30 0.90
CA SER A 2 -20.41 -16.01 -0.29
C SER A 2 -18.98 -15.74 -0.81
N GLY A 3 -18.08 -16.71 -0.60
CA GLY A 3 -17.70 -17.63 -1.69
C GLY A 3 -16.62 -17.22 -2.69
N VAL A 4 -15.80 -16.20 -2.46
CA VAL A 4 -14.65 -15.91 -3.33
C VAL A 4 -13.41 -16.66 -2.84
N GLN A 5 -12.98 -17.68 -3.59
CA GLN A 5 -11.70 -18.34 -3.29
C GLN A 5 -10.53 -17.36 -3.49
N PRO A 6 -9.51 -17.38 -2.61
CA PRO A 6 -8.31 -16.58 -2.81
C PRO A 6 -7.64 -16.92 -4.15
N LEU A 7 -7.14 -15.89 -4.84
CA LEU A 7 -6.44 -16.05 -6.11
C LEU A 7 -5.25 -17.01 -5.93
N LYS A 8 -5.12 -18.00 -6.80
CA LYS A 8 -3.93 -18.86 -6.81
C LYS A 8 -2.72 -18.02 -7.27
N PRO A 9 -1.55 -18.13 -6.62
CA PRO A 9 -0.35 -17.43 -7.06
C PRO A 9 -0.04 -17.77 -8.52
N PHE A 10 0.14 -16.76 -9.36
CA PHE A 10 0.52 -16.92 -10.76
C PHE A 10 2.04 -17.15 -10.84
N GLY A 11 2.42 -18.32 -11.35
CA GLY A 11 3.84 -18.75 -11.40
C GLY A 11 4.06 -20.24 -11.68
N SER A 12 3.02 -21.07 -11.74
CA SER A 12 3.15 -22.48 -12.16
C SER A 12 3.18 -22.59 -13.69
N TRP A 13 4.31 -22.28 -14.31
CA TRP A 13 4.67 -22.99 -15.53
C TRP A 13 5.13 -24.37 -15.12
N ALA A 14 4.23 -25.36 -15.21
CA ALA A 14 4.59 -26.75 -15.04
C ALA A 14 5.56 -27.14 -16.17
N LYS A 15 6.87 -26.97 -15.94
CA LYS A 15 7.86 -27.78 -16.65
C LYS A 15 7.57 -29.23 -16.28
N LYS A 16 7.28 -30.02 -17.31
CA LYS A 16 7.06 -31.46 -17.22
C LYS A 16 8.38 -32.12 -16.77
N GLY A 17 8.54 -32.23 -15.46
CA GLY A 17 9.70 -32.79 -14.78
C GLY A 17 9.35 -32.86 -13.31
N GLN A 18 9.28 -34.07 -12.79
CA GLN A 18 8.86 -34.37 -11.43
C GLN A 18 9.62 -33.49 -10.43
N MET A 19 8.90 -32.61 -9.72
CA MET A 19 9.34 -32.18 -8.41
C MET A 19 8.86 -33.25 -7.44
N GLU A 20 9.77 -34.11 -6.99
CA GLU A 20 9.62 -34.65 -5.65
C GLU A 20 9.60 -33.44 -4.70
N ALA A 21 8.41 -33.08 -4.25
CA ALA A 21 8.28 -32.26 -3.08
C ALA A 21 8.91 -33.07 -1.94
N ALA A 22 10.17 -32.78 -1.64
CA ALA A 22 10.73 -33.12 -0.35
C ALA A 22 9.80 -32.46 0.67
N ALA A 23 8.89 -33.25 1.22
CA ALA A 23 8.09 -32.87 2.36
C ALA A 23 9.09 -32.74 3.51
N ALA A 24 9.77 -31.60 3.56
CA ALA A 24 10.35 -31.12 4.80
C ALA A 24 9.18 -31.14 5.78
N LYS A 25 9.24 -32.06 6.75
CA LYS A 25 8.37 -32.02 7.92
C LYS A 25 8.52 -30.61 8.47
N ALA A 26 7.53 -29.77 8.19
CA ALA A 26 7.42 -28.47 8.80
C ALA A 26 7.24 -28.74 10.29
N SER A 27 8.34 -28.74 11.03
CA SER A 27 8.31 -28.36 12.43
C SER A 27 7.44 -27.11 12.47
N ALA A 28 6.35 -27.15 13.25
CA ALA A 28 5.38 -26.07 13.32
C ALA A 28 6.12 -24.81 13.76
N ALA A 29 6.59 -24.03 12.78
CA ALA A 29 7.31 -22.81 13.03
C ALA A 29 6.39 -21.93 13.87
N PRO A 30 6.91 -21.27 14.92
CA PRO A 30 6.09 -20.41 15.75
C PRO A 30 5.37 -19.40 14.85
N VAL A 31 4.09 -19.15 15.17
CA VAL A 31 3.28 -18.16 14.45
C VAL A 31 4.03 -16.84 14.50
N ALA A 32 4.33 -16.27 13.34
CA ALA A 32 5.05 -15.00 13.26
C ALA A 32 4.22 -13.93 13.97
N ALA A 33 4.84 -13.16 14.87
CA ALA A 33 4.17 -12.07 15.57
C ALA A 33 3.90 -10.85 14.66
N LEU A 34 4.60 -10.78 13.52
CA LEU A 34 4.55 -9.67 12.57
C LEU A 34 4.96 -10.15 11.18
N GLN A 35 4.28 -9.66 10.15
CA GLN A 35 4.72 -9.77 8.76
C GLN A 35 5.24 -8.43 8.27
N LEU A 36 6.40 -8.46 7.61
CA LEU A 36 6.97 -7.31 6.93
C LEU A 36 6.92 -7.57 5.42
N ALA A 37 6.27 -6.67 4.70
CA ALA A 37 6.34 -6.59 3.25
C ALA A 37 7.21 -5.41 2.87
N VAL A 38 8.24 -5.63 2.07
CA VAL A 38 9.12 -4.57 1.58
C VAL A 38 9.02 -4.56 0.07
N GLN A 39 8.42 -3.50 -0.49
CA GLN A 39 8.34 -3.32 -1.92
C GLN A 39 9.48 -2.37 -2.36
N PRO A 40 10.34 -2.77 -3.32
CA PRO A 40 11.38 -1.88 -3.81
C PRO A 40 10.76 -0.75 -4.66
N GLY A 41 11.19 0.48 -4.43
CA GLY A 41 10.81 1.64 -5.25
C GLY A 41 9.39 2.17 -5.00
N ASP A 42 8.74 2.61 -6.07
CA ASP A 42 7.42 3.28 -6.06
C ASP A 42 6.26 2.27 -6.24
N GLY A 43 6.33 1.17 -5.48
CA GLY A 43 5.46 0.01 -5.62
C GLY A 43 5.85 -0.85 -6.82
N GLY A 44 6.09 -2.14 -6.55
CA GLY A 44 6.53 -3.12 -7.53
C GLY A 44 5.51 -3.38 -8.66
N PRO A 45 5.70 -4.45 -9.45
CA PRO A 45 4.69 -4.89 -10.41
C PRO A 45 3.31 -5.05 -9.75
N MET A 46 2.24 -4.91 -10.54
CA MET A 46 0.86 -4.91 -10.03
C MET A 46 0.53 -6.16 -9.21
N GLU A 47 1.14 -7.27 -9.62
CA GLU A 47 1.07 -8.59 -9.02
C GLU A 47 1.53 -8.59 -7.57
N ASP A 48 2.51 -7.75 -7.19
CA ASP A 48 3.00 -7.70 -5.82
C ASP A 48 1.90 -7.26 -4.87
N TRP A 49 1.09 -6.27 -5.25
CA TRP A 49 -0.05 -5.86 -4.43
C TRP A 49 -1.12 -6.94 -4.32
N LEU A 50 -1.33 -7.76 -5.36
CA LEU A 50 -2.26 -8.88 -5.27
C LEU A 50 -1.70 -9.99 -4.36
N ASN A 51 -0.39 -10.23 -4.43
CA ASN A 51 0.30 -11.23 -3.62
C ASN A 51 0.30 -10.88 -2.13
N LEU A 52 0.36 -9.60 -1.75
CA LEU A 52 0.30 -9.21 -0.34
C LEU A 52 -0.98 -9.67 0.36
N GLU A 53 -2.13 -9.63 -0.33
CA GLU A 53 -3.37 -10.17 0.21
C GLU A 53 -3.31 -11.69 0.37
N LEU A 54 -2.76 -12.39 -0.63
CA LEU A 54 -2.66 -13.86 -0.61
C LEU A 54 -1.68 -14.39 0.44
N LEU A 55 -0.64 -13.61 0.73
CA LEU A 55 0.43 -13.98 1.64
C LEU A 55 0.18 -13.48 3.07
N GLN A 56 -0.81 -12.62 3.29
CA GLN A 56 -1.18 -12.17 4.62
C GLN A 56 -1.70 -13.37 5.44
N LYS A 57 -1.11 -13.57 6.61
CA LYS A 57 -1.48 -14.62 7.55
C LYS A 57 -2.56 -14.09 8.47
N GLU A 58 -3.71 -14.74 8.50
CA GLU A 58 -4.81 -14.39 9.40
C GLU A 58 -4.32 -14.28 10.85
N GLY A 59 -4.76 -13.25 11.56
CA GLY A 59 -4.33 -12.95 12.92
C GLY A 59 -2.92 -12.37 13.07
N THR A 60 -2.13 -12.25 11.99
CA THR A 60 -0.80 -11.63 12.03
C THR A 60 -0.85 -10.20 11.47
N PRO A 61 -0.40 -9.18 12.23
CA PRO A 61 -0.24 -7.82 11.72
C PRO A 61 0.72 -7.78 10.53
N LEU A 62 0.42 -6.95 9.54
CA LEU A 62 1.24 -6.75 8.35
C LEU A 62 1.66 -5.28 8.25
N ILE A 63 2.96 -5.02 8.20
CA ILE A 63 3.53 -3.71 7.89
C ILE A 63 4.07 -3.75 6.46
N CYS A 64 3.64 -2.80 5.64
CA CYS A 64 4.11 -2.64 4.27
C CYS A 64 5.02 -1.41 4.18
N LEU A 65 6.30 -1.63 3.89
CA LEU A 65 7.29 -0.60 3.66
C LEU A 65 7.36 -0.28 2.17
N ASN A 66 7.34 1.02 1.84
CA ASN A 66 7.36 1.52 0.47
C ASN A 66 6.25 0.91 -0.42
N GLY A 67 5.08 0.65 0.18
CA GLY A 67 4.00 -0.04 -0.50
C GLY A 67 3.37 0.74 -1.67
N ALA A 68 3.62 2.05 -1.76
CA ALA A 68 2.96 2.98 -2.69
C ALA A 68 1.43 2.77 -2.77
N LEU A 69 0.80 2.42 -1.64
CA LEU A 69 -0.58 1.92 -1.59
C LEU A 69 -1.61 2.94 -2.10
N ASP A 70 -1.26 4.23 -2.10
CA ASP A 70 -2.02 5.27 -2.75
C ASP A 70 -2.34 4.97 -4.22
N LYS A 71 -1.43 4.36 -4.97
CA LYS A 71 -1.68 4.04 -6.38
C LYS A 71 -2.82 3.05 -6.56
N VAL A 72 -2.97 2.12 -5.61
CA VAL A 72 -4.02 1.11 -5.68
C VAL A 72 -5.31 1.58 -5.03
N THR A 73 -5.26 2.56 -4.13
CA THR A 73 -6.45 3.10 -3.42
C THR A 73 -7.00 4.40 -3.98
N SER A 74 -6.22 5.19 -4.74
CA SER A 74 -6.62 6.52 -5.23
C SER A 74 -7.12 6.54 -6.68
N GLY A 75 -7.31 5.38 -7.31
CA GLY A 75 -7.73 5.28 -8.72
C GLY A 75 -6.65 5.61 -9.75
N TYR A 76 -5.37 5.58 -9.37
CA TYR A 76 -4.25 5.74 -10.33
C TYR A 76 -4.31 4.65 -11.41
N TYR A 77 -4.63 3.41 -11.03
CA TYR A 77 -5.01 2.37 -11.97
C TYR A 77 -6.51 2.44 -12.24
N SER A 78 -6.89 2.45 -13.53
CA SER A 78 -8.30 2.41 -13.91
C SER A 78 -8.97 1.14 -13.38
N ASN A 79 -10.02 1.31 -12.58
CA ASN A 79 -10.79 0.20 -12.01
C ASN A 79 -11.46 -0.67 -13.08
N PHE A 80 -11.83 -0.08 -14.23
CA PHE A 80 -12.43 -0.81 -15.35
C PHE A 80 -11.42 -1.75 -16.02
N LEU A 81 -10.18 -1.27 -16.22
CA LEU A 81 -9.12 -2.08 -16.83
C LEU A 81 -8.49 -3.07 -15.84
N ASN A 82 -8.55 -2.79 -14.54
CA ASN A 82 -7.91 -3.58 -13.48
C ASN A 82 -8.89 -4.00 -12.38
N PRO A 83 -9.98 -4.71 -12.71
CA PRO A 83 -11.05 -5.02 -11.75
C PRO A 83 -10.56 -5.87 -10.57
N LYS A 84 -9.59 -6.77 -10.79
CA LYS A 84 -8.99 -7.59 -9.72
C LYS A 84 -8.27 -6.73 -8.68
N LEU A 85 -7.50 -5.74 -9.15
CA LEU A 85 -6.77 -4.81 -8.28
C LEU A 85 -7.75 -3.90 -7.53
N ALA A 86 -8.76 -3.37 -8.22
CA ALA A 86 -9.79 -2.53 -7.60
C ALA A 86 -10.53 -3.28 -6.46
N GLN A 87 -10.90 -4.53 -6.71
CA GLN A 87 -11.54 -5.36 -5.68
C GLN A 87 -10.56 -5.70 -4.53
N CYS A 88 -9.27 -5.91 -4.81
CA CYS A 88 -8.25 -6.11 -3.77
C CYS A 88 -8.10 -4.83 -2.93
N ALA A 89 -8.00 -3.67 -3.56
CA ALA A 89 -7.90 -2.40 -2.88
C ALA A 89 -9.08 -2.14 -1.94
N SER A 90 -10.31 -2.37 -2.40
CA SER A 90 -11.50 -2.12 -1.59
C SER A 90 -11.65 -3.05 -0.38
N ARG A 91 -11.25 -4.32 -0.49
CA ARG A 91 -11.41 -5.32 0.59
C ARG A 91 -10.19 -5.44 1.52
N PHE A 92 -8.99 -5.20 0.99
CA PHE A 92 -7.73 -5.47 1.68
C PHE A 92 -7.04 -4.16 2.11
N TYR A 93 -6.77 -3.25 1.16
CA TYR A 93 -5.95 -2.06 1.40
C TYR A 93 -6.68 -0.91 2.11
N THR A 94 -8.00 -0.83 2.04
CA THR A 94 -8.82 0.14 2.80
C THR A 94 -8.68 0.00 4.32
N ARG A 95 -8.17 -1.14 4.80
CA ARG A 95 -7.95 -1.44 6.23
C ARG A 95 -6.58 -0.97 6.73
N PHE A 96 -5.69 -0.51 5.84
CA PHE A 96 -4.35 -0.09 6.20
C PHE A 96 -4.36 1.34 6.73
N GLU A 97 -3.71 1.54 7.87
CA GLU A 97 -3.48 2.86 8.44
C GLU A 97 -2.09 3.37 7.99
N PRO A 98 -1.99 4.58 7.41
CA PRO A 98 -0.70 5.18 7.07
C PRO A 98 0.10 5.52 8.34
N ALA A 99 1.10 4.69 8.68
CA ALA A 99 1.96 4.89 9.84
C ALA A 99 3.04 5.95 9.60
N TYR A 100 3.67 5.93 8.43
CA TYR A 100 4.59 6.97 7.96
C TYR A 100 4.21 7.30 6.52
N PHE A 101 3.82 8.55 6.29
CA PHE A 101 3.35 9.00 4.99
C PHE A 101 4.11 10.25 4.59
N CYS A 102 4.62 10.26 3.36
CA CYS A 102 5.23 11.43 2.77
C CYS A 102 4.98 11.40 1.26
N LYS A 103 4.23 12.38 0.74
CA LYS A 103 3.87 12.44 -0.68
C LYS A 103 3.96 13.87 -1.21
N PRO A 104 4.58 14.07 -2.39
CA PRO A 104 4.58 15.38 -3.03
C PRO A 104 3.16 15.75 -3.49
N VAL A 105 2.82 17.03 -3.37
CA VAL A 105 1.52 17.62 -3.74
C VAL A 105 1.72 18.77 -4.72
N GLY A 106 0.77 18.98 -5.63
CA GLY A 106 0.76 20.13 -6.54
C GLY A 106 1.98 20.19 -7.46
N SER A 107 2.42 19.03 -7.99
CA SER A 107 3.64 18.90 -8.81
C SER A 107 4.92 19.35 -8.09
N GLY A 108 5.03 19.05 -6.79
CA GLY A 108 6.21 19.38 -5.99
C GLY A 108 6.18 20.76 -5.34
N ARG A 109 5.01 21.42 -5.29
CA ARG A 109 4.81 22.68 -4.54
C ARG A 109 4.82 22.48 -3.03
N GLY A 110 4.67 21.24 -2.57
CA GLY A 110 4.57 20.92 -1.16
C GLY A 110 4.50 19.43 -0.90
N TRP A 111 4.33 19.09 0.37
CA TRP A 111 4.33 17.72 0.87
C TRP A 111 3.15 17.51 1.80
N LEU A 112 2.40 16.42 1.59
CA LEU A 112 1.50 15.90 2.60
C LEU A 112 2.27 14.85 3.41
N PHE A 113 2.36 15.08 4.71
CA PHE A 113 3.19 14.32 5.63
C PHE A 113 2.39 13.86 6.85
N ARG A 114 2.74 12.69 7.39
CA ARG A 114 2.26 12.20 8.70
C ARG A 114 3.19 11.16 9.29
N VAL A 115 3.38 11.23 10.60
CA VAL A 115 3.87 10.14 11.45
C VAL A 115 2.74 9.77 12.40
N TYR A 116 2.25 8.53 12.38
CA TYR A 116 1.19 8.09 13.28
C TYR A 116 1.67 8.12 14.74
N PRO A 117 0.85 8.58 15.71
CA PRO A 117 -0.55 8.98 15.59
C PRO A 117 -0.77 10.49 15.36
N GLU A 118 0.27 11.25 15.00
CA GLU A 118 0.18 12.70 14.84
C GLU A 118 -0.81 13.10 13.73
N PRO A 119 -1.35 14.34 13.79
CA PRO A 119 -2.17 14.90 12.73
C PRO A 119 -1.45 14.88 11.38
N TRP A 120 -2.23 14.88 10.30
CA TRP A 120 -1.72 15.12 8.96
C TRP A 120 -1.21 16.56 8.86
N GLN A 121 -0.10 16.75 8.15
CA GLN A 121 0.54 18.04 7.99
C GLN A 121 0.77 18.34 6.52
N LEU A 122 0.29 19.50 6.06
CA LEU A 122 0.57 20.00 4.72
C LEU A 122 1.69 21.03 4.81
N TYR A 123 2.81 20.75 4.15
CA TYR A 123 3.94 21.66 4.03
C TYR A 123 3.98 22.28 2.65
N ARG A 124 4.27 23.58 2.58
CA ARG A 124 4.63 24.29 1.35
C ARG A 124 6.13 24.20 1.18
N GLN A 125 6.58 23.85 -0.02
CA GLN A 125 7.99 23.88 -0.37
C GLN A 125 8.33 25.19 -1.05
N THR A 126 9.27 25.93 -0.46
CA THR A 126 9.93 27.07 -1.09
C THR A 126 11.32 26.65 -1.57
N ARG A 127 12.09 27.58 -2.13
CA ARG A 127 13.47 27.30 -2.57
C ARG A 127 14.39 26.90 -1.40
N THR A 128 14.11 27.36 -0.18
CA THR A 128 15.03 27.25 0.95
C THR A 128 14.40 26.69 2.22
N ALA A 129 13.09 26.46 2.24
CA ALA A 129 12.37 26.05 3.44
C ALA A 129 11.15 25.16 3.13
N LEU A 130 10.67 24.50 4.18
CA LEU A 130 9.39 23.80 4.24
C LEU A 130 8.54 24.48 5.31
N ASP A 131 7.49 25.16 4.89
CA ASP A 131 6.61 25.92 5.80
C ASP A 131 5.36 25.10 6.09
N LEU A 132 5.01 24.90 7.36
CA LEU A 132 3.76 24.23 7.73
C LEU A 132 2.58 25.15 7.35
N VAL A 133 1.69 24.66 6.49
CA VAL A 133 0.53 25.41 5.99
C VAL A 133 -0.70 25.13 6.83
N GLU A 134 -0.94 23.86 7.13
CA GLU A 134 -2.17 23.41 7.78
C GLU A 134 -1.99 22.01 8.37
N THR A 135 -2.76 21.72 9.42
CA THR A 135 -2.84 20.40 10.05
C THR A 135 -4.27 19.86 9.96
N TYR A 136 -4.41 18.56 9.77
CA TYR A 136 -5.71 17.89 9.66
C TYR A 136 -5.77 16.66 10.56
N ASP A 137 -6.90 16.45 11.23
CA ASP A 137 -7.13 15.25 12.03
C ASP A 137 -7.29 14.02 11.12
N GLU A 138 -8.02 14.18 10.02
CA GLU A 138 -8.22 13.16 8.99
C GLU A 138 -7.38 13.44 7.75
N ARG A 139 -7.14 12.40 6.96
CA ARG A 139 -6.36 12.52 5.73
C ARG A 139 -7.08 13.43 4.72
N PRO A 140 -6.51 14.58 4.33
CA PRO A 140 -7.12 15.42 3.31
C PRO A 140 -6.97 14.82 1.92
N ALA A 141 -7.92 15.13 1.03
CA ALA A 141 -7.80 14.81 -0.38
C ALA A 141 -6.64 15.59 -1.03
N LEU A 142 -5.86 14.93 -1.90
CA LEU A 142 -4.69 15.56 -2.55
C LEU A 142 -5.07 16.76 -3.42
N ALA A 143 -6.26 16.74 -4.04
CA ALA A 143 -6.78 17.87 -4.80
C ALA A 143 -7.02 19.09 -3.91
N ALA A 144 -7.63 18.90 -2.73
CA ALA A 144 -7.84 19.98 -1.76
C ALA A 144 -6.51 20.55 -1.26
N CYS A 145 -5.53 19.68 -0.98
CA CYS A 145 -4.18 20.12 -0.61
C CYS A 145 -3.53 20.96 -1.73
N THR A 146 -3.71 20.56 -2.99
CA THR A 146 -3.17 21.28 -4.15
C THR A 146 -3.78 22.67 -4.28
N GLU A 147 -5.09 22.82 -4.09
CA GLU A 147 -5.73 24.14 -4.08
C GLU A 147 -5.27 24.99 -2.90
N ARG A 148 -5.15 24.39 -1.70
CA ARG A 148 -4.69 25.09 -0.49
C ARG A 148 -3.29 25.67 -0.65
N LEU A 149 -2.39 24.97 -1.35
CA LEU A 149 -1.03 25.41 -1.63
C LEU A 149 -0.95 26.59 -2.63
N LYS A 150 -2.01 26.88 -3.39
CA LYS A 150 -2.06 28.05 -4.29
C LYS A 150 -2.34 29.35 -3.56
N LEU A 151 -2.98 29.26 -2.39
CA LEU A 151 -3.26 30.42 -1.54
C LEU A 151 -1.97 30.86 -0.83
N PRO A 152 -1.82 32.16 -0.52
CA PRO A 152 -0.70 32.68 0.25
C PRO A 152 -0.59 32.04 1.64
#